data_AF-A0A1Y4AN05-F1
#
_entry.id   AF-A0A1Y4AN05-F1
#
_cell.length_a   1.000
_cell.length_b   1.000
_cell.length_c   1.000
_cell.angle_alpha   90.00
_cell.angle_beta   90.00
_cell.angle_gamma   90.00
#
_symmetry.space_group_name_H-M   'P 1'
#
loop_
_entity.id
_entity.type
_entity.pdbx_description
1 polymer ?
#
loop_
_entity_poly.entity_id
_entity_poly.type
_entity_poly.pdbx_seq_one_letter_code
_entity_poly.pdbx_strand_id
1 'polypeptide(L)' 'MKKIKELNVSVTYEVTLCDIEVSDEVYEALENNDEISTQDCFSSESEEATALDWLSTYVREEDGLEWNYSINNLE' A
#
# COMPACT_ATOMS: atom_id res chain seq x y z
N MET A 1 18.78 2.85 30.82
CA MET A 1 17.71 3.20 29.87
C MET A 1 18.23 4.29 28.94
N LYS A 2 17.92 4.24 27.64
CA LYS A 2 18.31 5.27 26.67
C LYS A 2 17.06 6.04 26.22
N LYS A 3 17.21 7.31 25.81
CA LYS A 3 16.15 8.13 25.20
C LYS A 3 16.46 8.30 23.72
N ILE A 4 15.44 8.14 22.88
CA ILE A 4 15.45 8.47 21.46
C ILE A 4 14.69 9.79 21.32
N LYS A 5 15.28 10.79 20.66
CA LYS A 5 14.64 12.07 20.39
C LYS A 5 13.74 11.96 19.16
N GLU A 6 14.19 11.24 18.15
CA GLU A 6 13.47 11.04 16.91
C GLU A 6 13.72 9.63 16.35
N LEU A 7 12.63 8.98 15.93
CA LEU A 7 12.64 7.65 15.33
C LEU A 7 11.82 7.72 14.05
N ASN A 8 12.48 7.56 12.89
CA ASN A 8 11.82 7.44 11.60
C ASN A 8 11.89 5.97 11.14
N VAL A 9 10.73 5.38 10.91
CA VAL A 9 10.58 3.97 10.51
C VAL A 9 9.65 3.88 9.32
N SER A 10 10.07 3.16 8.29
CA SER A 10 9.18 2.68 7.24
C SER A 10 8.72 1.27 7.56
N VAL A 11 7.42 1.03 7.40
CA VAL A 11 6.82 -0.29 7.52
C VAL A 11 6.28 -0.67 6.16
N THR A 12 6.70 -1.84 5.67
CA THR A 12 6.19 -2.42 4.43
C THR A 12 5.63 -3.79 4.78
N TYR A 13 4.42 -4.07 4.32
CA TYR A 13 3.78 -5.38 4.48
C TYR A 13 3.32 -5.87 3.12
N GLU A 14 3.37 -7.18 2.92
CA GLU A 14 2.98 -7.82 1.68
C GLU A 14 1.75 -8.69 1.93
N VAL A 15 0.74 -8.53 1.07
CA VAL A 15 -0.48 -9.35 1.06
C VAL A 15 -0.55 -10.09 -0.26
N THR A 16 -0.68 -11.41 -0.19
CA THR A 16 -0.91 -12.25 -1.37
C THR A 16 -2.36 -12.72 -1.37
N LEU A 17 -3.13 -12.27 -2.36
CA LEU A 17 -4.48 -12.72 -2.61
C LEU A 17 -4.46 -13.78 -3.72
N CYS A 18 -5.12 -14.92 -3.51
CA CYS A 18 -5.20 -16.00 -4.49
C CYS A 18 -6.64 -16.20 -4.97
N ASP A 19 -6.81 -16.44 -6.27
CA ASP A 19 -8.10 -16.80 -6.88
C ASP A 19 -9.19 -15.73 -6.66
N ILE A 20 -8.84 -14.46 -6.88
CA ILE A 20 -9.76 -13.32 -6.77
C ILE A 20 -10.42 -13.01 -8.12
N GLU A 21 -11.71 -12.69 -8.09
CA GLU A 21 -12.45 -12.15 -9.23
C GLU A 21 -12.59 -10.63 -9.09
N VAL A 22 -12.26 -9.90 -10.15
CA VAL A 22 -12.38 -8.43 -10.22
C VAL A 22 -13.08 -8.02 -11.50
N SER A 23 -13.64 -6.81 -11.56
CA SER A 23 -14.18 -6.26 -12.81
C SER A 23 -13.05 -5.90 -13.79
N ASP A 24 -13.37 -5.81 -15.08
CA ASP A 24 -12.41 -5.41 -16.11
C ASP A 24 -11.76 -4.05 -15.79
N GLU A 25 -12.55 -3.09 -15.31
CA GLU A 25 -12.08 -1.75 -14.90
C GLU A 25 -11.04 -1.82 -13.76
N VAL A 26 -11.26 -2.68 -12.76
CA VAL A 26 -10.31 -2.87 -11.66
C VAL A 26 -9.06 -3.61 -12.15
N TYR A 27 -9.23 -4.60 -13.03
CA TYR A 27 -8.10 -5.34 -13.59
C TYR A 27 -7.17 -4.40 -14.37
N GLU A 28 -7.72 -3.59 -15.28
CA GLU A 28 -6.96 -2.61 -16.07
C GLU A 28 -6.29 -1.57 -15.17
N ALA A 29 -7.02 -1.06 -14.17
CA ALA A 29 -6.48 -0.11 -13.21
C ALA A 29 -5.31 -0.69 -12.39
N LEU A 30 -5.38 -1.96 -11.97
CA LEU A 30 -4.27 -2.61 -11.25
C LEU A 30 -3.09 -2.93 -12.18
N GLU A 31 -3.34 -3.30 -13.44
CA GLU A 31 -2.29 -3.62 -14.43
C GLU A 31 -1.49 -2.38 -14.85
N ASN A 32 -2.14 -1.22 -14.94
CA ASN A 32 -1.51 0.03 -15.39
C ASN A 32 -0.72 0.77 -14.30
N ASN A 33 -0.79 0.33 -13.04
CA ASN A 33 -0.20 1.05 -11.90
C ASN A 33 0.84 0.19 -11.17
N ASP A 34 2.13 0.52 -11.38
CA ASP A 34 3.25 -0.14 -10.71
C ASP A 34 3.39 0.24 -9.21
N GLU A 35 3.00 1.47 -8.86
CA GLU A 35 3.04 1.99 -7.50
C GLU A 35 1.91 2.99 -7.28
N ILE A 36 1.09 2.78 -6.24
CA ILE A 36 -0.03 3.67 -5.91
C ILE A 36 0.23 4.31 -4.55
N SER A 37 0.24 5.64 -4.55
CA SER A 37 0.47 6.44 -3.36
C SER A 37 -0.78 7.22 -3.00
N THR A 38 -1.19 7.15 -1.73
CA THR A 38 -2.31 7.95 -1.21
C THR A 38 -2.07 9.46 -1.29
N GLN A 39 -0.81 9.88 -1.47
CA GLN A 39 -0.44 11.29 -1.59
C GLN A 39 -0.74 11.84 -2.99
N ASP A 40 -0.70 10.99 -4.02
CA ASP A 40 -0.87 11.37 -5.43
C ASP A 40 -2.33 11.31 -5.89
N CYS A 41 -3.20 10.71 -5.07
CA CYS A 41 -4.65 10.54 -5.29
C CYS A 41 -5.49 11.84 -5.35
N PHE A 42 -4.87 13.02 -5.23
CA PHE A 42 -5.53 14.30 -5.52
C PHE A 42 -5.56 14.61 -7.03
N SER A 43 -4.80 13.86 -7.82
CA SER A 43 -4.79 13.90 -9.29
C SER A 43 -5.92 12.99 -9.79
N SER A 44 -6.87 13.55 -10.51
CA SER A 44 -8.14 12.91 -10.88
C SER A 44 -8.02 11.85 -11.99
N GLU A 45 -7.02 10.99 -11.98
CA GLU A 45 -6.97 9.85 -12.90
C GLU A 45 -7.88 8.74 -12.38
N SER A 46 -8.90 8.38 -13.16
CA SER A 46 -9.94 7.43 -12.74
C SER A 46 -9.39 6.06 -12.40
N GLU A 47 -8.30 5.66 -13.03
CA GLU A 47 -7.67 4.35 -12.86
C GLU A 47 -6.93 4.26 -11.52
N GLU A 48 -6.06 5.23 -11.18
CA GLU A 48 -5.39 5.28 -9.87
C GLU A 48 -6.38 5.28 -8.71
N ALA A 49 -7.45 6.08 -8.82
CA ALA A 49 -8.49 6.13 -7.79
C ALA A 49 -9.24 4.80 -7.65
N THR A 50 -9.52 4.13 -8.77
CA THR A 50 -10.21 2.83 -8.78
C THR A 50 -9.34 1.73 -8.19
N ALA A 51 -8.06 1.68 -8.56
CA ALA A 51 -7.11 0.74 -7.99
C ALA A 51 -6.89 0.99 -6.50
N LEU A 52 -6.78 2.25 -6.06
CA LEU A 52 -6.63 2.59 -4.64
C LEU A 52 -7.87 2.21 -3.82
N ASP A 53 -9.08 2.49 -4.31
CA ASP A 53 -10.32 2.13 -3.63
C ASP A 53 -10.41 0.60 -3.43
N TRP A 54 -10.10 -0.15 -4.49
CA TRP A 54 -10.07 -1.60 -4.42
C TRP A 54 -8.98 -2.11 -3.45
N LEU A 55 -7.74 -1.65 -3.59
CA LEU A 55 -6.64 -2.06 -2.71
C LEU A 55 -6.93 -1.74 -1.24
N SER A 56 -7.44 -0.55 -0.93
CA SER A 56 -7.78 -0.17 0.45
C SER A 56 -8.89 -1.02 1.07
N THR A 57 -9.75 -1.61 0.24
CA THR A 57 -10.85 -2.48 0.67
C THR A 57 -10.37 -3.90 0.96
N TYR A 58 -9.51 -4.45 0.09
CA TYR A 58 -9.13 -5.87 0.06
C TYR A 58 -7.72 -6.17 0.57
N VAL A 59 -6.84 -5.18 0.65
CA VAL A 59 -5.47 -5.30 1.17
C VAL A 59 -5.41 -4.56 2.50
N ARG A 60 -5.26 -5.32 3.59
CA ARG A 60 -5.16 -4.76 4.94
C ARG A 60 -3.89 -5.20 5.62
N GLU A 61 -3.41 -4.35 6.53
CA GLU A 61 -2.25 -4.65 7.38
C GLU A 61 -2.42 -5.98 8.13
N GLU A 62 -3.65 -6.30 8.57
CA GLU A 62 -3.98 -7.55 9.27
C GLU A 62 -3.82 -8.82 8.42
N ASP A 63 -3.90 -8.70 7.10
CA ASP A 63 -3.73 -9.79 6.15
C ASP A 63 -2.26 -10.02 5.77
N GLY A 64 -1.37 -9.10 6.16
CA GLY A 64 0.06 -9.18 5.92
C GLY A 64 0.70 -10.29 6.76
N LEU A 65 1.20 -11.34 6.10
CA LEU A 65 1.91 -12.45 6.76
C LEU A 65 3.34 -12.07 7.14
N GLU A 66 3.97 -11.16 6.39
CA GLU A 66 5.33 -10.70 6.60
C GLU A 66 5.40 -9.18 6.65
N TRP A 67 6.05 -8.67 7.70
CA TRP A 67 6.18 -7.24 7.97
C TRP A 67 7.65 -6.91 8.04
N ASN A 68 8.07 -5.97 7.20
CA ASN A 68 9.45 -5.50 7.12
C ASN A 68 9.53 -4.08 7.71
N TYR A 69 10.45 -3.91 8.66
CA TYR A 69 10.70 -2.63 9.32
C TYR A 69 12.07 -2.10 8.93
N SER A 70 12.09 -0.90 8.38
CA SER A 70 13.33 -0.19 8.03
C SER A 70 13.49 1.04 8.91
N ILE A 71 14.56 1.08 9.71
CA ILE A 71 14.92 2.25 10.52
C ILE A 71 15.70 3.22 9.63
N ASN A 72 15.06 4.32 9.25
CA ASN A 72 15.65 5.29 8.33
C ASN A 72 16.47 6.35 9.07
N ASN A 73 16.07 6.70 10.31
CA ASN A 73 16.80 7.63 11.17
C ASN A 73 16.61 7.30 12.66
N LEU A 74 17.66 7.53 13.45
CA LEU A 74 17.67 7.36 14.90
C LEU A 74 18.56 8.44 15.54
N GLU A 75 17.94 9.44 16.19
CA GLU A 75 18.62 10.58 16.84
C GLU A 75 18.38 10.68 18.35
#